data_AF-A0A9D6HH90-F1
#
_entry.id   AF-A0A9D6HH90-F1
#
_cell.length_a   1.000
_cell.length_b   1.000
_cell.length_c   1.000
_cell.angle_alpha   90.00
_cell.angle_beta   90.00
_cell.angle_gamma   90.00
#
_symmetry.space_group_name_H-M   'P 1'
#
loop_
_entity.id
_entity.type
_entity.pdbx_description
1 polymer ?
#
loop_
_entity_poly.entity_id
_entity_poly.type
_entity_poly.pdbx_seq_one_letter_code
_entity_poly.pdbx_strand_id
1 'polypeptide(L)' 'MSEATTITRRIALAPDVDLLPLLGKNDDHLRTLENELDIRIVARGHDIVLKGEEARVRKGERALTQLAELVRAGTPLRQM' A
#
# COMPACT_ATOMS: atom_id res chain seq x y z
N MET A 1 -7.23 -21.29 18.17
CA MET A 1 -7.48 -19.84 18.17
C MET A 1 -6.17 -19.19 17.75
N SER A 2 -6.07 -18.72 16.51
CA SER A 2 -4.82 -18.17 15.99
C SER A 2 -4.49 -16.88 16.71
N GLU A 3 -3.32 -16.77 17.34
CA GLU A 3 -2.79 -15.48 17.79
C GLU A 3 -2.62 -14.59 16.57
N ALA A 4 -3.50 -13.60 16.42
CA ALA A 4 -3.35 -12.58 15.38
C ALA A 4 -2.20 -11.65 15.78
N THR A 5 -0.97 -12.02 15.40
CA THR A 5 0.21 -11.19 15.66
C THR A 5 0.07 -9.89 14.87
N THR A 6 -0.21 -8.80 15.58
CA THR A 6 -0.33 -7.47 14.98
C THR A 6 1.05 -6.86 14.86
N ILE A 7 1.46 -6.52 13.63
CA ILE A 7 2.73 -5.86 13.36
C ILE A 7 2.49 -4.48 12.76
N THR A 8 3.51 -3.63 12.86
CA THR A 8 3.60 -2.38 12.10
C THR A 8 4.77 -2.48 11.16
N ARG A 9 4.54 -2.26 9.87
CA ARG A 9 5.54 -2.29 8.81
C ARG A 9 5.59 -0.92 8.15
N ARG A 10 6.80 -0.38 7.97
CA ARG A 10 7.02 0.83 7.18
C ARG A 10 7.69 0.46 5.88
N ILE A 11 7.19 1.03 4.78
CA ILE A 11 7.71 0.88 3.43
C ILE A 11 8.05 2.29 2.95
N ALA A 12 9.29 2.49 2.50
CA ALA A 12 9.67 3.70 1.79
C ALA A 12 9.57 3.41 0.29
N LEU A 13 8.70 4.15 -0.39
CA LEU A 13 8.65 4.17 -1.84
C LEU A 13 9.82 4.97 -2.39
N ALA A 14 10.22 4.65 -3.61
CA ALA A 14 11.29 5.37 -4.26
C ALA A 14 10.82 6.82 -4.60
N PRO A 15 11.69 7.84 -4.44
CA PRO A 15 11.32 9.24 -4.60
C PRO A 15 11.00 9.64 -6.05
N ASP A 16 11.32 8.78 -7.01
CA ASP A 16 10.98 8.88 -8.44
C ASP A 16 9.59 8.34 -8.76
N VAL A 17 8.89 7.72 -7.80
CA VAL A 17 7.55 7.16 -8.00
C VAL A 17 6.49 8.25 -7.86
N ASP A 18 5.67 8.39 -8.89
CA ASP A 18 4.53 9.30 -8.85
C ASP A 18 3.46 8.76 -7.88
N LEU A 19 3.28 9.43 -6.75
CA LEU A 19 2.37 8.99 -5.69
C LEU A 19 0.89 9.14 -6.07
N LEU A 20 0.57 10.12 -6.92
CA LEU A 20 -0.81 10.41 -7.33
C LEU A 20 -1.51 9.21 -8.00
N PRO A 21 -0.92 8.55 -9.03
CA PRO A 21 -1.51 7.34 -9.60
C PRO A 21 -1.46 6.15 -8.65
N LEU A 22 -0.48 6.10 -7.73
CA LEU A 22 -0.31 5.00 -6.79
C LEU A 22 -1.37 5.02 -5.67
N LEU A 23 -1.46 6.13 -4.94
CA LEU A 23 -2.38 6.32 -3.81
C LEU A 23 -3.82 6.57 -4.29
N GLY A 24 -3.96 7.04 -5.53
CA GLY A 24 -5.24 7.46 -6.09
C GLY A 24 -5.61 8.88 -5.65
N LYS A 25 -6.59 9.47 -6.32
CA LYS A 25 -7.15 10.76 -5.93
C LYS A 25 -7.78 10.61 -4.54
N ASN A 26 -7.39 11.48 -3.60
CA ASN A 26 -7.85 11.43 -2.19
C ASN A 26 -7.58 10.11 -1.45
N ASP A 27 -6.48 9.41 -1.78
CA ASP A 27 -6.10 8.15 -1.12
C ASP A 27 -7.13 7.00 -1.32
N ASP A 28 -7.95 7.06 -2.37
CA ASP A 28 -9.00 6.06 -2.64
C ASP A 28 -8.44 4.63 -2.79
N HIS A 29 -7.25 4.46 -3.36
CA HIS A 29 -6.61 3.14 -3.45
C HIS A 29 -6.20 2.64 -2.07
N LEU A 30 -5.65 3.52 -1.22
CA LEU A 30 -5.28 3.14 0.16
C LEU A 30 -6.51 2.70 0.94
N ARG A 31 -7.59 3.48 0.88
CA ARG A 31 -8.85 3.15 1.56
C ARG A 31 -9.43 1.83 1.09
N THR A 32 -9.32 1.52 -0.21
CA THR A 32 -9.75 0.23 -0.77
C THR A 32 -8.91 -0.92 -0.20
N LEU A 33 -7.58 -0.77 -0.17
CA LEU A 33 -6.68 -1.76 0.43
C LEU A 33 -6.91 -1.94 1.94
N GLU A 34 -7.16 -0.85 2.67
CA GLU A 34 -7.50 -0.89 4.10
C GLU A 34 -8.76 -1.72 4.35
N ASN A 35 -9.82 -1.49 3.56
CA ASN A 35 -11.09 -2.21 3.68
C ASN A 35 -10.97 -3.68 3.28
N GLU A 36 -10.28 -3.99 2.18
CA GLU A 36 -10.12 -5.36 1.66
C GLU A 36 -9.25 -6.23 2.57
N LEU A 37 -8.19 -5.66 3.14
CA LEU A 37 -7.25 -6.38 3.99
C LEU A 37 -7.56 -6.22 5.48
N ASP A 38 -8.53 -5.38 5.86
CA ASP A 38 -8.85 -5.06 7.26
C ASP A 38 -7.57 -4.74 8.05
N ILE A 39 -6.79 -3.80 7.50
CA ILE A 39 -5.56 -3.24 8.06
C ILE A 39 -5.60 -1.72 7.98
N ARG A 40 -4.74 -1.06 8.74
CA ARG A 40 -4.57 0.39 8.69
C ARG A 40 -3.36 0.76 7.84
N ILE A 41 -3.52 1.66 6.88
CA ILE A 41 -2.50 2.15 5.97
C ILE A 41 -2.43 3.67 6.08
N VAL A 42 -1.23 4.20 6.32
CA VAL A 42 -0.99 5.64 6.43
C VAL A 42 0.12 6.01 5.46
N ALA A 43 -0.19 6.81 4.45
CA ALA A 43 0.82 7.39 3.58
C ALA A 43 1.21 8.80 4.06
N ARG A 44 2.52 9.08 4.11
CA ARG A 44 3.09 10.41 4.30
C ARG A 44 4.18 10.63 3.26
N GLY A 45 3.85 11.33 2.19
CA GLY A 45 4.77 11.46 1.05
C GLY A 45 5.12 10.07 0.52
N HIS A 46 6.41 9.74 0.50
CA HIS A 46 6.91 8.45 0.02
C HIS A 46 6.94 7.36 1.10
N ASP A 47 6.62 7.69 2.36
CA ASP A 47 6.57 6.72 3.44
C ASP A 47 5.15 6.16 3.60
N ILE A 48 4.99 4.85 3.46
CA ILE A 48 3.74 4.14 3.76
C ILE A 48 3.93 3.29 5.01
N VAL A 49 2.99 3.41 5.94
CA VAL A 49 2.96 2.61 7.17
C VAL A 49 1.72 1.72 7.15
N LEU A 50 1.94 0.41 7.24
CA LEU A 50 0.89 -0.61 7.37
C LEU A 50 0.88 -1.13 8.81
N LYS A 51 -0.31 -1.25 9.38
CA LYS A 51 -0.52 -1.77 10.73
C LYS A 51 -1.70 -2.71 10.74
N GLY A 52 -1.50 -3.93 11.22
CA GLY A 52 -2.53 -4.95 11.27
C GLY A 52 -1.93 -6.32 11.52
N GLU A 53 -2.73 -7.36 11.31
CA GLU A 53 -2.28 -8.75 11.40
C GLU A 53 -1.14 -9.04 10.41
N GLU A 54 -0.08 -9.73 10.85
CA GLU A 54 1.11 -10.01 10.04
C GLU A 54 0.80 -10.61 8.67
N ALA A 55 -0.13 -11.57 8.60
CA ALA A 55 -0.52 -12.19 7.35
C ALA A 55 -1.12 -11.18 6.35
N ARG A 56 -1.88 -10.20 6.86
CA ARG A 56 -2.57 -9.18 6.06
C ARG A 56 -1.64 -8.04 5.69
N VAL A 57 -0.79 -7.60 6.63
CA VAL A 57 0.27 -6.61 6.37
C VAL A 57 1.22 -7.11 5.29
N ARG A 58 1.65 -8.38 5.33
CA ARG A 58 2.49 -8.98 4.26
C ARG A 58 1.77 -9.03 2.91
N LYS A 59 0.45 -9.21 2.88
CA LYS A 59 -0.33 -9.13 1.62
C LYS A 59 -0.38 -7.70 1.09
N GLY A 60 -0.66 -6.71 1.94
CA GLY A 60 -0.69 -5.31 1.57
C GLY A 60 0.66 -4.78 1.11
N GLU A 61 1.75 -5.17 1.78
CA GLU A 61 3.12 -4.87 1.38
C GLU A 61 3.41 -5.36 -0.04
N ARG A 62 3.11 -6.63 -0.35
CA ARG A 62 3.30 -7.17 -1.70
C ARG A 62 2.47 -6.43 -2.76
N ALA A 63 1.20 -6.16 -2.48
CA ALA A 63 0.33 -5.44 -3.41
C ALA A 63 0.86 -4.02 -3.69
N LEU A 64 1.26 -3.29 -2.63
CA LEU A 64 1.83 -1.95 -2.77
C LEU A 64 3.16 -1.96 -3.53
N THR A 65 4.04 -2.93 -3.26
CA THR A 65 5.31 -3.06 -3.99
C THR A 65 5.06 -3.33 -5.48
N GLN A 66 4.13 -4.23 -5.81
CA GLN A 66 3.78 -4.51 -7.21
C GLN A 66 3.18 -3.29 -7.90
N LEU A 67 2.27 -2.57 -7.23
CA LEU A 67 1.72 -1.32 -7.77
C LEU A 67 2.80 -0.26 -7.96
N ALA A 68 3.72 -0.13 -7.00
CA ALA A 68 4.84 0.80 -7.09
C ALA A 68 5.79 0.47 -8.24
N GLU A 69 6.09 -0.81 -8.45
CA GLU A 69 6.88 -1.27 -9.60
C GLU A 69 6.18 -0.98 -10.92
N LEU A 70 4.87 -1.18 -11.01
CA LEU A 70 4.08 -0.87 -12.21
C LEU A 70 4.08 0.63 -12.54
N VAL A 71 3.87 1.48 -11.53
CA VAL A 71 3.95 2.94 -11.67
C VAL A 71 5.37 3.36 -12.05
N ARG A 72 6.39 2.81 -11.39
CA ARG A 72 7.80 3.10 -11.67
C ARG A 72 8.24 2.66 -13.07
N ALA A 73 7.70 1.55 -13.58
CA ALA A 73 7.97 1.08 -14.93
C ALA A 73 7.38 2.00 -16.01
N GLY A 74 6.72 3.11 -15.65
CA GLY A 74 6.09 4.04 -16.59
C GLY A 74 4.87 3.44 -17.27
N THR A 75 4.32 2.34 -16.73
CA THR A 75 3.07 1.79 -17.22
C THR A 75 1.94 2.64 -16.63
N PRO A 76 1.21 3.45 -17.42
CA PRO A 76 0.07 4.18 -16.88
C PRO A 76 -0.91 3.15 -16.30
N LEU A 77 -1.25 3.31 -15.02
CA LEU A 77 -2.36 2.58 -14.41
C LEU A 77 -3.61 2.98 -15.20
N ARG A 78 -3.99 2.14 -16.16
CA ARG A 78 -5.16 2.38 -17.01
C ARG A 78 -6.38 2.24 -16.10
N GLN A 79 -6.93 3.39 -15.71
CA GLN A 79 -8.28 3.50 -15.16
C GLN A 79 -9.20 2.89 -16.23
N MET A 80 -9.87 1.79 -15.88
CA MET A 80 -10.97 1.23 -16.66
C MET A 80 -12.28 1.78 -16.14
#